data_AF-A0A2P4S3G4-F1
#
_entry.id   AF-A0A2P4S3G4-F1
#
_cell.length_a   1.000
_cell.length_b   1.000
_cell.length_c   1.000
_cell.angle_alpha   90.00
_cell.angle_beta   90.00
_cell.angle_gamma   90.00
#
_symmetry.space_group_name_H-M   'P 1'
#
loop_
_entity.id
_entity.type
_entity.pdbx_description
1 polymer ?
#
loop_
_entity_poly.entity_id
_entity_poly.type
_entity_poly.pdbx_seq_one_letter_code
_entity_poly.pdbx_strand_id
1 'polypeptide(L)'
;PQPNQHNTVHLGAFQPVEKELVFDIDMTDYDDVRTCCSSADICSKCWTLMTIAVRVIDRALVAPLCPIEDLGMKHRLWVYSGRRGVHCWVCDDAVRKWSPALRAAAVEYLSLVKGGAETVKKVNLSEPVHPFIRRSVSVVEKYFEAYALQGQDILGSPERWDKVLALVPEGILPAAGLRVGCGVRVGCDQP
;
A
#
# COMPACT_ATOMS: atom_id res chain seq x y z
N PRO A 1 4.67 25.89 -27.07
CA PRO A 1 4.32 25.07 -28.25
C PRO A 1 3.11 24.19 -27.90
N GLN A 2 2.13 24.06 -28.79
CA GLN A 2 0.97 23.19 -28.53
C GLN A 2 1.36 21.71 -28.78
N PRO A 3 0.85 20.74 -27.98
CA PRO A 3 1.22 19.32 -28.14
C PRO A 3 0.94 18.74 -29.54
N ASN A 4 -0.14 19.17 -30.19
CA ASN A 4 -0.50 18.77 -31.55
C ASN A 4 0.49 19.27 -32.62
N GLN A 5 1.42 20.18 -32.27
CA GLN A 5 2.42 20.75 -33.16
C GLN A 5 3.84 20.26 -32.86
N HIS A 6 4.04 19.30 -31.95
CA HIS A 6 5.38 18.87 -31.51
C HIS A 6 6.35 18.49 -32.66
N ASN A 7 5.84 17.90 -33.75
CA ASN A 7 6.63 17.56 -34.95
C ASN A 7 7.22 18.77 -35.69
N THR A 8 6.68 19.97 -35.47
CA THR A 8 7.13 21.22 -36.10
C THR A 8 8.07 22.03 -35.21
N VAL A 9 8.28 21.58 -33.97
CA VAL A 9 9.13 22.25 -32.98
C VAL A 9 10.55 21.70 -33.11
N HIS A 10 11.56 22.57 -33.00
CA HIS A 10 12.96 22.16 -33.02
C HIS A 10 13.23 21.09 -31.95
N LEU A 11 14.09 20.12 -32.28
CA LEU A 11 14.50 19.06 -31.35
C LEU A 11 14.99 19.70 -30.04
N GLY A 12 14.45 19.25 -28.91
CA GLY A 12 14.80 19.74 -27.58
C GLY A 12 14.02 20.97 -27.09
N ALA A 13 13.32 21.71 -27.96
CA ALA A 13 12.53 22.89 -27.56
C ALA A 13 11.10 22.54 -27.08
N PHE A 14 10.62 21.32 -27.32
CA PHE A 14 9.36 20.82 -26.77
C PHE A 14 9.63 20.07 -25.47
N GLN A 15 9.37 20.71 -24.33
CA GLN A 15 9.61 20.15 -23.00
C GLN A 15 8.37 20.26 -22.11
N PRO A 16 8.13 19.27 -21.23
CA PRO A 16 7.10 19.36 -20.22
C PRO A 16 7.47 20.44 -19.19
N VAL A 17 6.52 21.31 -18.85
CA VAL A 17 6.74 22.41 -17.90
C VAL A 17 6.15 22.10 -16.53
N GLU A 18 4.88 21.68 -16.50
CA GLU A 18 4.15 21.39 -15.27
C GLU A 18 3.24 20.18 -15.48
N LYS A 19 2.97 19.44 -14.40
CA LYS A 19 1.99 18.34 -14.37
C LYS A 19 1.55 18.07 -12.93
N GLU A 20 0.29 17.71 -12.73
CA GLU A 20 -0.19 17.17 -11.47
C GLU A 20 0.69 16.02 -10.99
N LEU A 21 0.91 15.94 -9.67
CA LEU A 21 1.43 14.74 -9.05
C LEU A 21 0.32 13.70 -9.03
N VAL A 22 0.59 12.51 -9.57
CA VAL A 22 -0.40 11.45 -9.72
C VAL A 22 0.07 10.21 -9.00
N PHE A 23 -0.83 9.62 -8.19
CA PHE A 23 -0.67 8.30 -7.63
C PHE A 23 -1.67 7.36 -8.31
N ASP A 24 -1.19 6.20 -8.73
CA ASP A 24 -2.00 5.14 -9.33
C ASP A 24 -1.86 3.89 -8.46
N ILE A 25 -2.98 3.38 -7.95
CA ILE A 25 -3.05 2.23 -7.07
C ILE A 25 -3.97 1.21 -7.71
N ASP A 26 -3.42 0.09 -8.18
CA ASP A 26 -4.16 -1.00 -8.81
C ASP A 26 -4.23 -2.21 -7.86
N MET A 27 -5.35 -2.93 -7.91
CA MET A 27 -5.56 -4.14 -7.13
C MET A 27 -4.62 -5.29 -7.51
N THR A 28 -4.06 -5.33 -8.73
CA THR A 28 -3.12 -6.40 -9.13
C THR A 28 -1.85 -6.41 -8.29
N ASP A 29 -1.46 -5.26 -7.75
CA ASP A 29 -0.28 -5.16 -6.89
C ASP A 29 -0.46 -5.87 -5.53
N TYR A 30 -1.68 -6.35 -5.25
CA TYR A 30 -2.06 -7.04 -4.02
C TYR A 30 -2.38 -8.53 -4.24
N ASP A 31 -2.09 -9.09 -5.43
CA ASP A 31 -2.40 -10.49 -5.76
C ASP A 31 -1.75 -11.51 -4.83
N ASP A 32 -0.59 -11.19 -4.25
CA ASP A 32 0.12 -12.06 -3.32
C ASP A 32 -0.45 -12.05 -1.90
N VAL A 33 -1.28 -11.05 -1.56
CA VAL A 33 -1.83 -10.82 -0.20
C VAL A 33 -3.36 -10.89 -0.13
N ARG A 34 -4.04 -11.20 -1.24
CA ARG A 34 -5.50 -11.41 -1.29
C ARG A 34 -5.83 -12.85 -1.70
N THR A 35 -6.92 -13.37 -1.15
CA THR A 35 -7.40 -14.75 -1.38
C THR A 35 -8.78 -14.79 -2.03
N CYS A 36 -9.53 -13.68 -1.99
CA CYS A 36 -10.92 -13.64 -2.46
C CYS A 36 -11.09 -13.50 -3.98
N CYS A 37 -10.08 -12.96 -4.68
CA CYS A 37 -10.07 -12.72 -6.13
C CYS A 37 -8.64 -12.84 -6.64
N SER A 38 -8.48 -13.03 -7.95
CA SER A 38 -7.16 -13.08 -8.60
C SER A 38 -7.10 -12.11 -9.78
N SER A 39 -5.90 -11.62 -10.07
CA SER A 39 -5.60 -10.84 -11.27
C SER A 39 -6.52 -9.62 -11.44
N ALA A 40 -7.47 -9.69 -12.37
CA ALA A 40 -8.30 -8.55 -12.75
C ALA A 40 -9.64 -8.44 -12.03
N ASP A 41 -9.97 -9.44 -11.22
CA ASP A 41 -11.24 -9.49 -10.53
C ASP A 41 -11.18 -8.73 -9.22
N ILE A 42 -12.30 -8.10 -8.88
CA ILE A 42 -12.50 -7.38 -7.62
C ILE A 42 -13.84 -7.75 -7.01
N CYS A 43 -13.91 -7.65 -5.68
CA CYS A 43 -15.14 -7.75 -4.92
C CYS A 43 -15.14 -6.75 -3.77
N SER A 44 -16.25 -6.66 -3.06
CA SER A 44 -16.38 -5.78 -1.89
C SER A 44 -15.35 -6.05 -0.80
N LYS A 45 -14.85 -7.29 -0.67
CA LYS A 45 -13.81 -7.65 0.30
C LYS A 45 -12.48 -6.97 -0.03
N CYS A 46 -11.90 -7.24 -1.20
CA CYS A 46 -10.60 -6.68 -1.59
C CYS A 46 -10.65 -5.17 -1.86
N TRP A 47 -11.82 -4.59 -2.18
CA TRP A 47 -11.96 -3.13 -2.28
C TRP A 47 -11.61 -2.37 -0.98
N THR A 48 -11.64 -3.07 0.16
CA THR A 48 -11.13 -2.52 1.43
C THR A 48 -9.66 -2.09 1.32
N LEU A 49 -8.84 -2.75 0.49
CA LEU A 49 -7.46 -2.34 0.22
C LEU A 49 -7.39 -0.95 -0.39
N MET A 50 -8.24 -0.64 -1.37
CA MET A 50 -8.32 0.71 -1.96
C MET A 50 -8.77 1.72 -0.91
N THR A 51 -9.74 1.36 -0.06
CA THR A 51 -10.21 2.23 1.03
C THR A 51 -9.08 2.57 2.01
N ILE A 52 -8.29 1.56 2.41
CA ILE A 52 -7.12 1.74 3.28
C ILE A 52 -6.07 2.61 2.58
N ALA A 53 -5.75 2.31 1.31
CA ALA A 53 -4.75 3.03 0.53
C ALA A 53 -5.10 4.52 0.39
N VAL A 54 -6.35 4.84 0.02
CA VAL A 54 -6.85 6.22 -0.03
C VAL A 54 -6.66 6.91 1.32
N ARG A 55 -7.06 6.28 2.43
CA ARG A 55 -6.96 6.90 3.77
C ARG A 55 -5.52 7.11 4.22
N VAL A 56 -4.62 6.17 3.92
CA VAL A 56 -3.20 6.27 4.28
C VAL A 56 -2.53 7.38 3.48
N ILE A 57 -2.69 7.37 2.16
CA ILE A 57 -2.07 8.35 1.27
C ILE A 57 -2.67 9.73 1.49
N ASP A 58 -4.00 9.88 1.46
CA ASP A 58 -4.64 11.20 1.62
C ASP A 58 -4.23 11.88 2.93
N ARG A 59 -4.19 11.11 4.03
CA ARG A 59 -3.71 11.61 5.32
C ARG A 59 -2.25 12.08 5.26
N ALA A 60 -1.38 11.38 4.54
CA ALA A 60 0.03 11.73 4.43
C ALA A 60 0.26 12.99 3.57
N LEU A 61 -0.64 13.29 2.63
CA LEU A 61 -0.55 14.46 1.77
C LEU A 61 -1.01 15.76 2.46
N VAL A 62 -1.85 15.65 3.50
CA VAL A 62 -2.38 16.79 4.27
C VAL A 62 -1.36 17.30 5.32
N ALA A 63 -1.28 18.61 5.54
CA ALA A 63 -0.50 19.18 6.66
C ALA A 63 -1.08 18.70 8.02
N PRO A 64 -0.26 18.39 9.04
CA PRO A 64 1.19 18.55 9.21
C PRO A 64 2.00 17.29 8.83
N LEU A 65 1.42 16.38 8.04
CA LEU A 65 1.98 15.06 7.78
C LEU A 65 2.80 14.98 6.49
N CYS A 66 2.65 15.98 5.63
CA CYS A 66 3.46 16.12 4.43
C CYS A 66 4.92 16.33 4.84
N PRO A 67 5.87 15.53 4.29
CA PRO A 67 7.31 15.70 4.59
C PRO A 67 7.88 17.02 4.07
N ILE A 68 7.10 17.75 3.25
CA ILE A 68 7.46 19.08 2.78
C ILE A 68 6.71 20.05 3.69
N GLU A 69 7.44 20.47 4.73
CA GLU A 69 6.93 21.13 5.94
C GLU A 69 6.01 22.32 5.64
N ASP A 70 6.21 22.99 4.50
CA ASP A 70 5.49 24.22 4.14
C ASP A 70 4.28 24.02 3.21
N LEU A 71 4.06 22.83 2.63
CA LEU A 71 3.23 22.73 1.42
C LEU A 71 1.84 22.17 1.62
N GLY A 72 1.64 21.27 2.59
CA GLY A 72 0.34 20.68 2.95
C GLY A 72 -0.67 20.65 1.82
N MET A 73 -0.55 19.67 0.91
CA MET A 73 -1.29 19.65 -0.36
C MET A 73 -2.78 19.79 -0.11
N LYS A 74 -3.45 20.76 -0.73
CA LYS A 74 -4.86 21.09 -0.46
C LYS A 74 -5.79 20.51 -1.52
N HIS A 75 -5.35 20.48 -2.78
CA HIS A 75 -6.18 20.14 -3.92
C HIS A 75 -5.90 18.70 -4.35
N ARG A 76 -6.59 17.74 -3.74
CA ARG A 76 -6.44 16.31 -3.99
C ARG A 76 -7.75 15.75 -4.53
N LEU A 77 -7.73 15.16 -5.71
CA LEU A 77 -8.87 14.53 -6.34
C LEU A 77 -8.63 13.04 -6.49
N TRP A 78 -9.44 12.24 -5.81
CA TRP A 78 -9.46 10.79 -5.98
C TRP A 78 -10.51 10.38 -7.03
N VAL A 79 -10.07 9.59 -8.00
CA VAL A 79 -10.89 9.14 -9.13
C VAL A 79 -10.84 7.62 -9.19
N TYR A 80 -11.99 6.98 -9.37
CA TYR A 80 -12.04 5.56 -9.67
C TYR A 80 -11.41 5.28 -11.04
N SER A 81 -10.55 4.27 -11.14
CA SER A 81 -9.84 3.97 -12.40
C SER A 81 -10.74 3.43 -13.52
N GLY A 82 -12.01 3.13 -13.21
CA GLY A 82 -12.97 2.52 -14.13
C GLY A 82 -13.07 0.99 -13.97
N ARG A 83 -12.13 0.36 -13.24
CA ARG A 83 -12.15 -1.09 -13.03
C ARG A 83 -11.75 -1.54 -11.63
N ARG A 84 -10.48 -1.38 -11.24
CA ARG A 84 -9.91 -2.10 -10.09
C ARG A 84 -8.87 -1.28 -9.31
N GLY A 85 -8.95 0.04 -9.42
CA GLY A 85 -7.98 0.91 -8.81
C GLY A 85 -8.52 2.29 -8.58
N VAL A 86 -7.66 3.13 -8.03
CA VAL A 86 -7.94 4.53 -7.74
C VAL A 86 -6.75 5.38 -8.14
N HIS A 87 -7.02 6.54 -8.71
CA HIS A 87 -6.02 7.54 -9.05
C HIS A 87 -6.18 8.75 -8.13
N CYS A 88 -5.09 9.27 -7.59
CA CYS A 88 -5.07 10.55 -6.89
C CYS A 88 -4.36 11.59 -7.74
N TRP A 89 -5.01 12.72 -8.00
CA TRP A 89 -4.44 13.87 -8.67
C TRP A 89 -4.25 15.00 -7.66
N VAL A 90 -3.00 15.42 -7.47
CA VAL A 90 -2.68 16.58 -6.65
C VAL A 90 -2.41 17.78 -7.55
N CYS A 91 -3.27 18.79 -7.42
CA CYS A 91 -3.38 19.91 -8.36
C CYS A 91 -2.91 21.25 -7.78
N ASP A 92 -2.32 21.25 -6.59
CA ASP A 92 -1.74 22.47 -6.01
C ASP A 92 -0.69 23.09 -6.95
N ASP A 93 -0.73 24.40 -7.14
CA ASP A 93 0.12 25.13 -8.09
C ASP A 93 1.61 24.84 -7.86
N ALA A 94 2.04 24.84 -6.60
CA ALA A 94 3.42 24.52 -6.24
C ALA A 94 3.79 23.06 -6.53
N VAL A 95 2.86 22.10 -6.36
CA VAL A 95 3.09 20.68 -6.65
C VAL A 95 3.22 20.44 -8.16
N ARG A 96 2.44 21.14 -8.98
CA ARG A 96 2.52 21.00 -10.44
C ARG A 96 3.89 21.39 -11.01
N LYS A 97 4.58 22.28 -10.31
CA LYS A 97 5.92 22.79 -10.63
C LYS A 97 7.07 21.98 -10.02
N TRP A 98 6.78 20.90 -9.29
CA TRP A 98 7.83 20.07 -8.70
C TRP A 98 8.73 19.44 -9.75
N SER A 99 10.03 19.47 -9.46
CA SER A 99 11.05 18.77 -10.23
C SER A 99 10.85 17.25 -10.17
N PRO A 100 11.37 16.48 -11.13
CA PRO A 100 11.36 15.02 -11.08
C PRO A 100 11.95 14.46 -9.77
N ALA A 101 12.99 15.09 -9.23
CA ALA A 101 13.63 14.68 -7.98
C ALA A 101 12.69 14.83 -6.77
N LEU A 102 11.95 15.94 -6.66
CA LEU A 102 10.96 16.13 -5.57
C LEU A 102 9.82 15.11 -5.66
N ARG A 103 9.37 14.79 -6.89
CA ARG A 103 8.34 13.78 -7.12
C ARG A 103 8.84 12.38 -6.70
N ALA A 104 10.07 12.03 -7.07
CA ALA A 104 10.68 10.77 -6.67
C ALA A 104 10.81 10.65 -5.14
N ALA A 105 11.29 11.71 -4.47
CA ALA A 105 11.39 11.75 -3.01
C ALA A 105 10.03 11.60 -2.32
N ALA A 106 8.98 12.22 -2.87
CA ALA A 106 7.62 12.07 -2.34
C ALA A 106 7.11 10.62 -2.47
N VAL A 107 7.34 9.97 -3.61
CA VAL A 107 6.98 8.56 -3.82
C VAL A 107 7.78 7.66 -2.88
N GLU A 108 9.08 7.88 -2.75
CA GLU A 108 9.96 7.09 -1.88
C GLU A 108 9.52 7.17 -0.42
N TYR A 109 9.18 8.38 0.07
CA TYR A 109 8.68 8.60 1.43
C TYR A 109 7.40 7.79 1.72
N LEU A 110 6.50 7.71 0.74
CA LEU A 110 5.22 6.99 0.86
C LEU A 110 5.36 5.48 0.64
N SER A 111 6.47 5.02 0.06
CA SER A 111 6.68 3.64 -0.35
C SER A 111 7.35 2.80 0.73
N LEU A 112 6.56 1.96 1.41
CA LEU A 112 7.05 1.04 2.44
C LEU A 112 7.27 -0.39 1.93
N VAL A 113 6.44 -0.83 0.99
CA VAL A 113 6.48 -2.18 0.41
C VAL A 113 7.43 -2.14 -0.79
N LYS A 114 8.55 -2.84 -0.70
CA LYS A 114 9.58 -2.91 -1.74
C LYS A 114 9.88 -4.39 -2.04
N GLY A 115 9.84 -4.77 -3.32
CA GLY A 115 10.12 -6.14 -3.76
C GLY A 115 9.13 -6.63 -4.83
N GLY A 116 9.60 -7.51 -5.70
CA GLY A 116 8.80 -8.11 -6.78
C GLY A 116 8.00 -9.33 -6.32
N ALA A 117 7.40 -10.06 -7.27
CA ALA A 117 6.63 -11.29 -6.99
C ALA A 117 7.44 -12.36 -6.22
N GLU A 118 8.75 -12.44 -6.49
CA GLU A 118 9.67 -13.39 -5.85
C GLU A 118 10.11 -12.98 -4.43
N THR A 119 9.81 -11.74 -4.00
CA THR A 119 10.23 -11.25 -2.69
C THR A 119 9.19 -11.61 -1.64
N VAL A 120 9.51 -12.56 -0.77
CA VAL A 120 8.62 -12.99 0.32
C VAL A 120 8.40 -11.86 1.34
N LYS A 121 9.49 -11.31 1.90
CA LYS A 121 9.43 -10.21 2.88
C LYS A 121 9.65 -8.86 2.19
N LYS A 122 8.57 -8.16 1.88
CA LYS A 122 8.58 -6.87 1.17
C LYS A 122 8.69 -5.63 2.06
N VAL A 123 8.63 -5.81 3.39
CA VAL A 123 8.67 -4.70 4.35
C VAL A 123 9.83 -4.91 5.32
N ASN A 124 10.74 -3.93 5.34
CA ASN A 124 11.84 -3.85 6.30
C ASN A 124 11.77 -2.49 6.98
N LEU A 125 11.59 -2.49 8.30
CA LEU A 125 11.47 -1.27 9.10
C LEU A 125 12.83 -0.95 9.72
N SER A 126 13.21 0.32 9.70
CA SER A 126 14.34 0.84 10.46
C SER A 126 13.88 1.35 11.84
N GLU A 127 14.80 1.32 12.79
CA GLU A 127 14.61 1.94 14.11
C GLU A 127 15.40 3.26 14.21
N PRO A 128 14.80 4.33 14.75
CA PRO A 128 13.43 4.41 15.27
C PRO A 128 12.36 4.43 14.16
N VAL A 129 11.23 3.74 14.40
CA VAL A 129 10.11 3.72 13.42
C VAL A 129 9.60 5.12 13.10
N HIS A 130 9.60 5.47 11.81
CA HIS A 130 9.18 6.77 11.32
C HIS A 130 7.71 7.10 11.65
N PRO A 131 7.36 8.35 12.05
CA PRO A 131 6.00 8.71 12.45
C PRO A 131 4.91 8.46 11.39
N PHE A 132 5.25 8.57 10.10
CA PHE A 132 4.34 8.18 9.00
C PHE A 132 3.89 6.73 9.14
N ILE A 133 4.82 5.80 9.38
CA ILE A 133 4.56 4.37 9.47
C ILE A 133 3.62 4.08 10.65
N ARG A 134 3.92 4.62 11.84
CA ARG A 134 3.07 4.46 13.05
C ARG A 134 1.64 4.93 12.80
N ARG A 135 1.48 6.08 12.12
CA ARG A 135 0.15 6.62 11.80
C ARG A 135 -0.56 5.78 10.73
N SER A 136 0.15 5.27 9.74
CA SER A 136 -0.41 4.37 8.73
C SER A 136 -0.90 3.07 9.36
N VAL A 137 -0.14 2.49 10.30
CA VAL A 137 -0.54 1.30 11.06
C VAL A 137 -1.84 1.55 11.81
N SER A 138 -1.99 2.70 12.50
CA SER A 138 -3.25 3.04 13.20
C SER A 138 -4.49 3.14 12.29
N VAL A 139 -4.29 3.38 10.98
CA VAL A 139 -5.37 3.33 10.00
C VAL A 139 -5.66 1.88 9.62
N VAL A 140 -4.62 1.09 9.34
CA VAL A 140 -4.73 -0.33 8.95
C VAL A 140 -5.37 -1.17 10.06
N GLU A 141 -4.99 -0.94 11.32
CA GLU A 141 -5.50 -1.67 12.50
C GLU A 141 -7.03 -1.67 12.60
N LYS A 142 -7.68 -0.56 12.21
CA LYS A 142 -9.15 -0.43 12.23
C LYS A 142 -9.86 -1.39 11.27
N TYR A 143 -9.15 -1.87 10.25
CA TYR A 143 -9.68 -2.79 9.25
C TYR A 143 -9.12 -4.19 9.41
N PHE A 144 -7.99 -4.36 10.10
CA PHE A 144 -7.20 -5.57 10.05
C PHE A 144 -7.99 -6.82 10.45
N GLU A 145 -8.73 -6.79 11.54
CA GLU A 145 -9.53 -7.93 11.99
C GLU A 145 -10.60 -8.32 10.96
N ALA A 146 -11.48 -7.38 10.60
CA ALA A 146 -12.58 -7.64 9.68
C ALA A 146 -12.09 -7.99 8.25
N TYR A 147 -11.04 -7.33 7.78
CA TYR A 147 -10.50 -7.53 6.44
C TYR A 147 -9.58 -8.76 6.38
N ALA A 148 -8.51 -8.78 7.17
CA ALA A 148 -7.45 -9.78 7.03
C ALA A 148 -7.82 -11.11 7.70
N LEU A 149 -8.37 -11.09 8.92
CA LEU A 149 -8.68 -12.32 9.65
C LEU A 149 -10.02 -12.93 9.22
N GLN A 150 -11.05 -12.12 9.01
CA GLN A 150 -12.38 -12.64 8.64
C GLN A 150 -12.61 -12.64 7.11
N GLY A 151 -12.26 -11.54 6.44
CA GLY A 151 -12.53 -11.36 5.01
C GLY A 151 -11.65 -12.21 4.09
N GLN A 152 -10.33 -12.14 4.31
CA GLN A 152 -9.30 -12.87 3.56
C GLN A 152 -8.89 -14.19 4.22
N ASP A 153 -9.15 -14.33 5.53
CA ASP A 153 -8.87 -15.53 6.31
C ASP A 153 -7.42 -16.02 6.13
N ILE A 154 -6.49 -15.09 6.39
CA ILE A 154 -5.04 -15.30 6.17
C ILE A 154 -4.43 -16.38 7.09
N LEU A 155 -5.17 -16.86 8.09
CA LEU A 155 -4.76 -17.91 9.02
C LEU A 155 -5.66 -19.16 8.95
N GLY A 156 -6.54 -19.27 7.96
CA GLY A 156 -7.54 -20.35 7.90
C GLY A 156 -7.02 -21.70 7.43
N SER A 157 -5.82 -21.77 6.87
CA SER A 157 -5.22 -23.03 6.40
C SER A 157 -3.69 -23.04 6.57
N PRO A 158 -3.07 -24.23 6.60
CA PRO A 158 -1.62 -24.37 6.65
C PRO A 158 -0.87 -23.54 5.61
N GLU A 159 -1.33 -23.61 4.36
CA GLU A 159 -0.70 -22.92 3.24
C GLU A 159 -0.77 -21.39 3.39
N ARG A 160 -1.76 -20.88 4.14
CA ARG A 160 -1.94 -19.43 4.34
C ARG A 160 -1.14 -18.93 5.53
N TRP A 161 -1.19 -19.60 6.69
CA TRP A 161 -0.39 -19.16 7.83
C TRP A 161 1.11 -19.36 7.58
N ASP A 162 1.52 -20.31 6.74
CA ASP A 162 2.94 -20.50 6.39
C ASP A 162 3.50 -19.28 5.67
N LYS A 163 2.69 -18.61 4.84
CA LYS A 163 3.06 -17.32 4.23
C LYS A 163 3.26 -16.22 5.27
N VAL A 164 2.46 -16.22 6.34
CA VAL A 164 2.60 -15.25 7.44
C VAL A 164 3.84 -15.57 8.29
N LEU A 165 4.08 -16.86 8.60
CA LEU A 165 5.24 -17.32 9.35
C LEU A 165 6.55 -16.97 8.63
N ALA A 166 6.58 -17.01 7.30
CA ALA A 166 7.73 -16.61 6.49
C ALA A 166 8.11 -15.11 6.64
N LEU A 167 7.23 -14.28 7.22
CA LEU A 167 7.51 -12.86 7.49
C LEU A 167 8.10 -12.64 8.90
N VAL A 168 7.96 -13.62 9.80
CA VAL A 168 8.39 -13.53 11.20
C VAL A 168 9.86 -13.93 11.32
N PRO A 169 10.71 -13.18 12.06
CA PRO A 169 12.09 -13.59 12.34
C PRO A 169 12.13 -14.94 13.07
N GLU A 170 13.03 -15.83 12.65
CA GLU A 170 13.17 -17.18 13.23
C GLU A 170 13.39 -17.17 14.76
N GLY A 171 14.04 -16.13 15.30
CA GLY A 171 14.28 -15.98 16.74
C GLY A 171 13.04 -15.75 17.60
N ILE A 172 11.87 -15.48 17.00
CA ILE A 172 10.58 -15.34 17.69
C ILE A 172 9.78 -16.65 17.61
N LEU A 173 10.06 -17.51 16.62
CA LEU A 173 9.40 -18.80 16.49
C LEU A 173 9.92 -19.73 17.61
N PRO A 174 9.04 -20.34 18.42
CA PRO A 174 9.47 -21.37 19.35
C PRO A 174 10.22 -22.45 18.56
N ALA A 175 11.40 -22.85 19.02
CA ALA A 175 12.17 -23.94 18.42
C ALA A 175 11.24 -25.11 18.09
N ALA A 176 11.20 -25.47 16.80
CA ALA A 176 10.32 -26.45 16.17
C ALA A 176 9.67 -27.45 17.13
N GLY A 177 8.37 -27.28 17.39
CA GLY A 177 7.62 -28.17 18.28
C GLY A 177 6.10 -28.03 18.27
N LEU A 178 5.54 -26.91 17.82
CA LEU A 178 4.09 -26.80 17.67
C LEU A 178 3.67 -27.36 16.30
N ARG A 179 3.57 -28.70 16.22
CA ARG A 179 2.58 -29.28 15.31
C ARG A 179 1.25 -28.69 15.72
N VAL A 180 0.67 -27.82 14.89
CA VAL A 180 -0.72 -27.40 15.03
C VAL A 180 -1.58 -28.63 14.67
N GLY A 181 -1.58 -29.60 15.58
CA GLY A 181 -2.55 -30.68 15.61
C GLY A 181 -3.85 -30.06 16.05
N CYS A 182 -4.73 -29.82 15.09
CA CYS A 182 -6.13 -29.56 15.36
C CYS A 182 -6.65 -30.71 16.23
N GLY A 183 -6.88 -30.43 17.51
CA GLY A 183 -7.10 -31.44 18.53
C GLY A 183 -7.41 -30.81 19.87
N VAL A 184 -8.42 -29.94 19.91
CA VAL A 184 -9.08 -29.59 21.17
C VAL A 184 -9.74 -30.86 21.70
N ARG A 185 -9.03 -31.63 22.54
CA ARG A 185 -9.67 -32.59 23.44
C ARG A 185 -10.00 -31.84 24.71
N VAL A 186 -11.28 -31.55 24.89
CA VAL A 186 -11.86 -31.25 26.19
C VAL A 186 -11.64 -32.51 27.04
N GLY A 187 -10.73 -32.44 28.00
CA GLY A 187 -10.54 -33.50 28.98
C GLY A 187 -11.71 -33.50 29.94
N CYS A 188 -12.51 -34.56 29.94
CA CYS A 188 -13.25 -34.95 31.13
C CYS A 188 -12.26 -35.56 32.11
N ASP A 189 -12.28 -35.06 33.35
CA ASP A 189 -11.52 -35.58 34.48
C ASP A 189 -11.74 -37.10 34.67
N GLN A 190 -10.67 -37.78 35.07
CA GLN A 190 -10.66 -39.12 35.67
C GLN A 190 -9.86 -39.04 36.99
N PRO A 191 -9.92 -40.04 37.88
CA PRO A 191 -10.86 -41.17 37.99
C PRO A 191 -11.84 -41.05 39.16
#